data_AF-A0A1B8P357-F1
#
_entry.id   AF-A0A1B8P357-F1
#
_cell.length_a   1.000
_cell.length_b   1.000
_cell.length_c   1.000
_cell.angle_alpha   90.00
_cell.angle_beta   90.00
_cell.angle_gamma   90.00
#
_symmetry.space_group_name_H-M   'P 1'
#
loop_
_entity.id
_entity.type
_entity.pdbx_description
1 polymer ?
#
loop_
_entity_poly.entity_id
_entity_poly.type
_entity_poly.pdbx_seq_one_letter_code
_entity_poly.pdbx_strand_id
1 'polypeptide(L)'
;MTVEEVIKRHSQIEYRVFALGFAPGFAFMGRVDEQIAGPRLETPRRRVPRGSVAIAERQTSAYPLVTPGGWNLIGRTAAVLFDRHREGFSLLAVGDRVRFVPVSRTEFERLGGDTQGVEASQ
;
A
#
# COMPACT_ATOMS: atom_id res chain seq x y z
N MET A 1 -9.70 14.61 11.16
CA MET A 1 -10.06 13.19 10.95
C MET A 1 -9.20 12.34 11.85
N THR A 2 -9.74 11.33 12.52
CA THR A 2 -8.98 10.43 13.40
C THR A 2 -8.31 9.30 12.60
N VAL A 3 -7.39 8.57 13.22
CA VAL A 3 -6.73 7.42 12.59
C VAL A 3 -7.73 6.31 12.28
N GLU A 4 -8.65 6.03 13.20
CA GLU A 4 -9.68 5.00 13.07
C GLU A 4 -10.60 5.28 11.88
N GLU A 5 -10.91 6.56 11.64
CA GLU A 5 -11.77 6.99 10.53
C GLU A 5 -11.08 6.78 9.18
N VAL A 6 -9.75 7.04 9.09
CA VAL A 6 -8.97 6.72 7.88
C VAL A 6 -8.95 5.22 7.61
N ILE A 7 -8.67 4.42 8.65
CA ILE A 7 -8.61 2.95 8.54
C ILE A 7 -9.96 2.43 8.05
N LYS A 8 -11.06 2.87 8.67
CA LYS A 8 -12.41 2.46 8.30
C LYS A 8 -12.73 2.79 6.84
N ARG A 9 -12.52 4.03 6.42
CA ARG A 9 -12.82 4.48 5.04
C ARG A 9 -12.00 3.75 3.99
N HIS A 10 -10.72 3.53 4.25
CA HIS A 10 -9.85 2.81 3.33
C HIS A 10 -10.20 1.33 3.22
N SER A 11 -10.43 0.66 4.35
CA SER A 11 -10.68 -0.79 4.38
C SER A 11 -12.08 -1.22 3.96
N GLN A 12 -13.06 -0.32 3.98
CA GLN A 12 -14.44 -0.63 3.58
C GLN A 12 -14.64 -0.68 2.05
N ILE A 13 -13.64 -0.24 1.26
CA ILE A 13 -13.73 -0.21 -0.20
C ILE A 13 -13.08 -1.46 -0.80
N GLU A 14 -13.77 -2.07 -1.76
CA GLU A 14 -13.17 -3.00 -2.71
C GLU A 14 -12.61 -2.20 -3.88
N TYR A 15 -11.28 -2.20 -4.02
CA TYR A 15 -10.57 -1.47 -5.05
C TYR A 15 -10.35 -2.32 -6.29
N ARG A 16 -10.40 -1.68 -7.46
CA ARG A 16 -10.03 -2.32 -8.72
C ARG A 16 -8.61 -1.97 -9.10
N VAL A 17 -7.83 -2.96 -9.54
CA VAL A 17 -6.52 -2.75 -10.15
C VAL A 17 -6.70 -2.22 -11.56
N PHE A 18 -6.31 -0.97 -11.81
CA PHE A 18 -6.41 -0.35 -13.13
C PHE A 18 -5.15 -0.52 -13.96
N ALA A 19 -3.99 -0.52 -13.33
CA ALA A 19 -2.70 -0.66 -13.98
C ALA A 19 -1.68 -1.28 -13.03
N LEU A 20 -0.68 -1.93 -13.62
CA LEU A 20 0.55 -2.32 -12.95
C LEU A 20 1.70 -1.50 -13.53
N GLY A 21 2.68 -1.11 -12.72
CA GLY A 21 3.82 -0.32 -13.19
C GLY A 21 4.55 0.38 -12.06
N PHE A 22 5.49 1.28 -12.36
CA PHE A 22 6.43 1.92 -11.41
C PHE A 22 7.49 0.95 -10.83
N ALA A 23 7.07 -0.20 -10.30
CA ALA A 23 7.95 -1.27 -9.86
C ALA A 23 7.27 -2.64 -10.09
N PRO A 24 8.03 -3.75 -10.19
CA PRO A 24 7.44 -5.07 -10.32
C PRO A 24 6.43 -5.38 -9.20
N GLY A 25 5.18 -5.68 -9.56
CA GLY A 25 4.08 -5.96 -8.63
C GLY A 25 3.41 -4.74 -7.99
N PHE A 26 3.77 -3.50 -8.37
CA PHE A 26 3.10 -2.31 -7.86
C PHE A 26 1.81 -2.08 -8.66
N ALA A 27 0.68 -1.99 -7.95
CA ALA A 27 -0.65 -1.92 -8.53
C ALA A 27 -1.33 -0.58 -8.21
N PHE A 28 -1.73 0.15 -9.24
CA PHE A 28 -2.52 1.37 -9.09
C PHE A 28 -3.99 1.01 -8.94
N MET A 29 -4.54 1.28 -7.76
CA MET A 29 -5.89 0.91 -7.38
C MET A 29 -6.74 2.15 -7.06
N GLY A 30 -8.02 2.11 -7.37
CA GLY A 30 -8.92 3.22 -7.06
C GLY A 30 -10.41 2.90 -7.27
N ARG A 31 -11.30 3.84 -6.96
CA ARG A 31 -11.04 5.15 -6.34
C ARG A 31 -11.13 5.06 -4.80
N VAL A 32 -10.28 5.80 -4.09
CA VAL A 32 -10.41 5.96 -2.61
C VAL A 32 -11.58 6.88 -2.25
N ASP A 33 -12.05 6.78 -1.00
CA ASP A 33 -13.01 7.72 -0.42
C ASP A 33 -12.48 9.15 -0.53
N GLU A 34 -13.32 10.09 -0.97
CA GLU A 34 -12.92 11.46 -1.24
C GLU A 34 -12.45 12.21 0.02
N GLN A 35 -12.85 11.77 1.21
CA GLN A 35 -12.42 12.36 2.48
C GLN A 35 -11.00 11.95 2.89
N ILE A 36 -10.46 10.86 2.31
CA ILE A 36 -9.07 10.42 2.54
C ILE A 36 -8.19 10.60 1.30
N ALA A 37 -8.76 11.05 0.19
CA ALA A 37 -8.03 11.46 -1.00
C ALA A 37 -7.21 12.72 -0.70
N GLY A 38 -6.01 12.80 -1.24
CA GLY A 38 -5.14 13.96 -1.01
C GLY A 38 -3.87 13.91 -1.84
N PRO A 39 -3.22 15.06 -2.07
CA PRO A 39 -2.07 15.14 -2.95
C PRO A 39 -0.92 14.29 -2.42
N ARG A 40 -0.06 13.81 -3.33
CA ARG A 40 1.23 13.25 -2.94
C ARG A 40 2.10 14.32 -2.26
N LEU A 41 3.06 13.90 -1.46
CA LEU A 41 4.09 14.77 -0.91
C LEU A 41 4.82 15.54 -2.01
N GLU A 42 5.12 16.81 -1.73
CA GLU A 42 5.92 17.67 -2.60
C GLU A 42 7.33 17.08 -2.77
N THR A 43 7.97 16.71 -1.66
CA THR A 43 9.28 16.04 -1.62
C THR A 43 9.10 14.56 -1.30
N PRO A 44 9.39 13.63 -2.25
CA PRO A 44 9.29 12.20 -2.00
C PRO A 44 10.23 11.71 -0.90
N ARG A 45 9.81 10.68 -0.17
CA ARG A 45 10.72 9.93 0.71
C ARG A 45 11.77 9.24 -0.16
N ARG A 46 13.04 9.29 0.26
CA ARG A 46 14.13 8.54 -0.40
C ARG A 46 13.92 7.03 -0.31
N ARG A 47 13.30 6.56 0.78
CA ARG A 47 13.08 5.15 1.08
C ARG A 47 11.71 4.94 1.68
N VAL A 48 10.86 4.19 0.98
CA VAL A 48 9.59 3.65 1.45
C VAL A 48 9.78 2.15 1.69
N PRO A 49 9.45 1.64 2.89
CA PRO A 49 9.54 0.22 3.19
C PRO A 49 8.68 -0.64 2.25
N ARG A 50 9.14 -1.87 1.99
CA ARG A 50 8.30 -2.90 1.38
C ARG A 50 7.04 -3.12 2.23
N GLY A 51 5.93 -3.36 1.56
CA GLY A 51 4.63 -3.60 2.18
C GLY A 51 3.92 -2.32 2.63
N SER A 52 4.54 -1.14 2.54
CA SER A 52 3.85 0.12 2.87
C SER A 52 2.58 0.28 2.03
N VAL A 53 1.46 0.56 2.67
CA VAL A 53 0.18 0.90 2.03
C VAL A 53 0.08 2.42 1.99
N ALA A 54 -0.33 2.98 0.86
CA ALA A 54 -0.32 4.42 0.66
C ALA A 54 -1.47 4.95 -0.20
N ILE A 55 -1.71 6.25 -0.10
CA ILE A 55 -2.68 7.01 -0.89
C ILE A 55 -1.98 8.20 -1.58
N ALA A 56 -2.34 8.45 -2.84
CA ALA A 56 -2.08 9.71 -3.51
C ALA A 56 -3.19 10.03 -4.51
N GLU A 57 -3.60 11.29 -4.53
CA GLU A 57 -4.80 11.74 -5.23
C GLU A 57 -5.99 10.85 -4.86
N ARG A 58 -6.61 10.21 -5.85
CA ARG A 58 -7.74 9.30 -5.69
C ARG A 58 -7.34 7.82 -5.74
N GLN A 59 -6.06 7.51 -5.60
CA GLN A 59 -5.51 6.17 -5.76
C GLN A 59 -4.90 5.65 -4.46
N THR A 60 -4.90 4.32 -4.33
CA THR A 60 -4.18 3.59 -3.29
C THR A 60 -3.31 2.49 -3.90
N SER A 61 -2.27 2.10 -3.19
CA SER A 61 -1.35 1.03 -3.58
C SER A 61 -0.64 0.47 -2.35
N ALA A 62 0.03 -0.66 -2.54
CA ALA A 62 1.00 -1.18 -1.61
C ALA A 62 2.36 -1.36 -2.32
N TYR A 63 3.44 -0.96 -1.66
CA TYR A 63 4.79 -0.97 -2.24
C TYR A 63 5.37 -2.40 -2.22
N PRO A 64 5.67 -3.04 -3.37
CA PRO A 64 6.14 -4.42 -3.42
C PRO A 64 7.61 -4.56 -3.03
N LEU A 65 8.37 -3.46 -3.10
CA LEU A 65 9.81 -3.38 -2.89
C LEU A 65 10.13 -2.10 -2.12
N VAL A 66 11.39 -1.99 -1.66
CA VAL A 66 11.90 -0.74 -1.10
C VAL A 66 12.23 0.22 -2.23
N THR A 67 11.52 1.35 -2.32
CA THR A 67 11.69 2.36 -3.38
C THR A 67 11.58 3.77 -2.82
N PRO A 68 12.03 4.82 -3.53
CA PRO A 68 11.57 6.18 -3.26
C PRO A 68 10.04 6.27 -3.46
N GLY A 69 9.38 7.22 -2.80
CA GLY A 69 7.93 7.36 -2.93
C GLY A 69 7.36 8.60 -2.26
N GLY A 70 6.49 9.31 -2.97
CA GLY A 70 5.80 10.51 -2.50
C GLY A 70 4.40 10.27 -1.95
N TRP A 71 3.90 9.03 -1.93
CA TRP A 71 2.53 8.78 -1.49
C TRP A 71 2.42 8.87 0.04
N ASN A 72 1.23 9.21 0.52
CA ASN A 72 0.94 9.29 1.95
C ASN A 72 0.83 7.87 2.51
N LEU A 73 1.79 7.46 3.36
CA LEU A 73 1.80 6.13 3.95
C LEU A 73 0.77 6.06 5.06
N ILE A 74 -0.12 5.06 5.01
CA ILE A 74 -1.24 4.91 5.93
C ILE A 74 -1.25 3.57 6.67
N GLY A 75 -0.37 2.62 6.29
CA GLY A 75 -0.28 1.31 6.91
C GLY A 75 0.78 0.43 6.27
N ARG A 76 0.75 -0.87 6.59
CA ARG A 76 1.57 -1.91 5.96
C ARG A 76 0.76 -3.18 5.72
N THR A 77 1.15 -3.96 4.72
CA THR A 77 0.66 -5.31 4.44
C THR A 77 1.78 -6.32 4.56
N ALA A 78 1.46 -7.50 5.10
CA ALA A 78 2.36 -8.65 5.13
C ALA A 78 2.35 -9.42 3.79
N ALA A 79 1.43 -9.08 2.87
CA ALA A 79 1.31 -9.75 1.58
C ALA A 79 2.57 -9.56 0.73
N VAL A 80 3.09 -10.66 0.18
CA VAL A 80 4.19 -10.64 -0.79
C VAL A 80 3.61 -10.29 -2.16
N LEU A 81 3.69 -9.01 -2.53
CA LEU A 81 3.10 -8.48 -3.76
C LEU A 81 3.85 -8.87 -5.03
N PHE A 82 5.15 -9.16 -4.92
CA PHE A 82 5.98 -9.60 -6.02
C PHE A 82 6.93 -10.70 -5.54
N ASP A 83 7.01 -11.80 -6.29
CA ASP A 83 7.91 -12.92 -6.04
C ASP A 83 8.33 -13.57 -7.36
N ARG A 84 9.65 -13.65 -7.61
CA ARG A 84 10.22 -14.27 -8.81
C ARG A 84 9.91 -15.77 -8.94
N HIS A 85 9.54 -16.41 -7.83
CA HIS A 85 9.21 -17.83 -7.78
C HIS A 85 7.70 -18.10 -7.95
N ARG A 86 6.87 -17.05 -7.96
CA ARG A 86 5.43 -17.16 -8.23
C ARG A 86 5.17 -17.12 -9.73
N GLU A 87 4.20 -17.93 -10.19
CA GLU A 87 3.67 -17.83 -11.55
C GLU A 87 3.12 -16.41 -11.82
N GLY A 88 3.52 -15.81 -12.94
CA GLY A 88 3.16 -14.42 -13.27
C GLY A 88 3.88 -13.34 -12.45
N PHE A 89 4.71 -13.73 -11.48
CA PHE A 89 5.56 -12.89 -10.61
C PHE A 89 4.84 -11.91 -9.66
N SER A 90 3.70 -11.36 -10.07
CA SER A 90 2.89 -10.40 -9.30
C SER A 90 1.76 -11.12 -8.57
N LEU A 91 1.41 -10.64 -7.37
CA LEU A 91 0.18 -11.07 -6.68
C LEU A 91 -1.07 -10.54 -7.39
N LEU A 92 -0.95 -9.36 -7.99
CA LEU A 92 -2.06 -8.59 -8.53
C LEU A 92 -1.95 -8.50 -10.06
N ALA A 93 -3.08 -8.62 -10.74
CA ALA A 93 -3.26 -8.43 -12.17
C ALA A 93 -4.24 -7.27 -12.46
N VAL A 94 -4.15 -6.69 -13.66
CA VAL A 94 -5.12 -5.69 -14.11
C VAL A 94 -6.52 -6.29 -14.13
N GLY A 95 -7.48 -5.59 -13.53
CA GLY A 95 -8.86 -6.05 -13.39
C GLY A 95 -9.17 -6.73 -12.07
N ASP A 96 -8.15 -7.11 -11.27
CA ASP A 96 -8.35 -7.70 -9.95
C ASP A 96 -9.09 -6.77 -9.00
N ARG A 97 -9.74 -7.40 -8.01
CA ARG A 97 -10.42 -6.74 -6.90
C ARG A 97 -9.65 -6.97 -5.62
N VAL A 98 -9.38 -5.89 -4.89
CA VAL A 98 -8.54 -5.89 -3.70
C VAL A 98 -9.28 -5.21 -2.56
N ARG A 99 -9.37 -5.87 -1.41
CA ARG A 99 -9.89 -5.28 -0.19
C ARG A 99 -8.81 -5.36 0.89
N PHE A 100 -8.52 -4.22 1.51
CA PHE A 100 -7.60 -4.18 2.65
C PHE A 100 -8.34 -4.58 3.92
N VAL A 101 -7.74 -5.48 4.70
CA VAL A 101 -8.31 -5.95 5.97
C VAL A 101 -7.42 -5.44 7.11
N PRO A 102 -7.92 -4.54 7.97
CA PRO A 102 -7.18 -4.09 9.14
C PRO A 102 -6.94 -5.26 10.09
N VAL A 103 -5.71 -5.38 10.56
CA VAL A 103 -5.30 -6.41 11.53
C VAL A 103 -4.56 -5.77 12.68
N SER A 104 -4.53 -6.45 13.82
CA SER A 104 -3.68 -6.02 14.93
C SER A 104 -2.20 -6.13 14.56
N ARG A 105 -1.33 -5.43 15.29
CA ARG A 105 0.12 -5.56 15.12
C ARG A 105 0.60 -7.01 15.29
N THR A 106 0.10 -7.71 16.30
CA THR A 106 0.45 -9.11 16.57
C THR A 106 0.07 -10.02 15.41
N GLU A 107 -1.11 -9.80 14.81
CA GLU A 107 -1.54 -10.55 13.64
C GLU A 107 -0.70 -10.22 12.40
N PHE A 108 -0.36 -8.95 12.20
CA PHE A 108 0.56 -8.54 11.13
C PHE A 108 1.93 -9.21 11.26
N GLU A 109 2.51 -9.25 12.46
CA GLU A 109 3.78 -9.94 12.74
C GLU A 109 3.65 -11.46 12.50
N ARG A 110 2.54 -12.07 12.93
CA ARG A 110 2.24 -13.51 12.70
C ARG A 110 2.17 -13.85 11.21
N LEU A 111 1.65 -12.94 10.39
CA LEU A 111 1.58 -13.09 8.93
C LEU A 111 2.94 -12.84 8.23
N GLY A 112 4.01 -12.58 8.98
CA GLY A 112 5.35 -12.31 8.44
C GLY A 112 5.58 -10.84 8.07
N GLY A 113 4.73 -9.94 8.56
CA GLY A 113 4.87 -8.51 8.37
C GLY A 113 6.10 -7.95 9.07
N ASP A 114 6.84 -7.10 8.36
CA ASP A 114 8.01 -6.41 8.90
C ASP A 114 7.59 -5.16 9.69
N THR A 115 7.91 -5.12 10.98
CA THR A 115 7.63 -4.00 11.88
C THR A 115 8.79 -3.03 12.04
N GLN A 116 9.94 -3.29 11.41
CA GLN A 116 11.05 -2.35 11.42
C GLN A 116 10.61 -1.09 10.67
N GLY A 117 10.39 -0.02 11.43
CA GLY A 117 10.29 1.33 10.90
C GLY A 117 11.56 1.61 10.11
N VAL A 118 11.43 2.24 8.92
CA VAL A 118 12.56 3.03 8.46
C VAL A 118 12.60 4.18 9.45
N GLU A 119 13.53 4.09 10.40
CA GLU A 119 13.92 5.22 11.23
C GLU A 119 14.01 6.43 10.31
N ALA A 120 13.34 7.52 10.71
CA ALA A 120 13.44 8.78 10.03
C ALA A 120 14.93 9.12 9.94
N SER A 121 15.53 8.89 8.77
CA SER A 121 16.83 9.43 8.47
C SER A 121 16.62 10.94 8.45
N GLN A 122 17.22 11.58 9.45
CA GLN A 122 17.35 13.02 9.62
C GLN A 122 17.76 13.70 8.30
#